data_AF-A0AA48HK28-F1
#
_entry.id   AF-A0AA48HK28-F1
#
_cell.length_a   1.000
_cell.length_b   1.000
_cell.length_c   1.000
_cell.angle_alpha   90.00
_cell.angle_beta   90.00
_cell.angle_gamma   90.00
#
_symmetry.space_group_name_H-M   'P 1'
#
loop_
_entity.id
_entity.type
_entity.pdbx_description
1 polymer ?
#
loop_
_entity_poly.entity_id
_entity_poly.type
_entity_poly.pdbx_seq_one_letter_code
_entity_poly.pdbx_strand_id
1 'polypeptide(L)'
;MQIHQQQAAQTQPGVSELFFASLVASALVYVAGALVFSGISFLGTRTGGFFAVLQSLAMFASVGLIAATMLVFLVVAPLGTALGLAMLKISPPGWWQGPITGALVALSLEASVLALFASEPLQPEWGNAATLAIPVALAMVAGAIVQQRLLRWPAGRPRG
;
A
#
# COMPACT_ATOMS: atom_id res chain seq x y z
N MET A 1 -13.44 -25.78 -30.99
CA MET A 1 -12.10 -25.68 -30.35
C MET A 1 -11.40 -24.39 -30.76
N GLN A 2 -11.89 -23.21 -30.33
CA GLN A 2 -11.28 -21.90 -30.67
C GLN A 2 -11.19 -20.93 -29.49
N ILE A 3 -11.59 -21.33 -28.28
CA ILE A 3 -11.53 -20.49 -27.08
C ILE A 3 -10.12 -20.45 -26.46
N HIS A 4 -9.20 -21.31 -26.93
CA HIS A 4 -7.82 -21.39 -26.42
C HIS A 4 -6.83 -20.48 -27.18
N GLN A 5 -7.24 -19.77 -28.24
CA GLN A 5 -6.35 -18.88 -28.99
C GLN A 5 -6.48 -17.39 -28.62
N GLN A 6 -7.44 -17.01 -27.78
CA GLN A 6 -7.57 -15.64 -27.26
C GLN A 6 -6.90 -15.40 -25.90
N GLN A 7 -6.17 -16.38 -25.35
CA GLN A 7 -5.11 -16.12 -24.38
C GLN A 7 -3.92 -15.51 -25.13
N ALA A 8 -4.15 -14.35 -25.74
CA ALA A 8 -3.11 -13.46 -26.22
C ALA A 8 -2.10 -13.31 -25.08
N ALA A 9 -0.84 -13.61 -25.39
CA ALA A 9 0.32 -13.43 -24.53
C ALA A 9 0.13 -12.28 -23.53
N GLN A 10 -0.36 -12.59 -22.32
CA GLN A 10 -0.26 -11.67 -21.21
C GLN A 10 1.22 -11.61 -20.91
N THR A 11 1.88 -10.62 -21.52
CA THR A 11 3.28 -10.32 -21.31
C THR A 11 3.44 -10.18 -19.80
N GLN A 12 4.20 -11.09 -19.18
CA GLN A 12 4.46 -11.01 -17.75
C GLN A 12 5.06 -9.63 -17.47
N PRO A 13 4.53 -8.89 -16.48
CA PRO A 13 4.95 -7.51 -16.31
C PRO A 13 6.43 -7.43 -15.98
N GLY A 14 7.11 -6.52 -16.66
CA GLY A 14 8.52 -6.25 -16.48
C GLY A 14 8.82 -5.59 -15.13
N VAL A 15 10.11 -5.54 -14.77
CA VAL A 15 10.58 -4.90 -13.53
C VAL A 15 10.13 -3.43 -13.45
N SER A 16 10.20 -2.70 -14.56
CA SER A 16 9.80 -1.29 -14.64
C SER A 16 8.30 -1.08 -14.38
N GLU A 17 7.46 -2.01 -14.83
CA GLU A 17 6.01 -1.94 -14.67
C GLU A 17 5.62 -2.24 -13.22
N LEU A 18 6.26 -3.23 -12.60
CA LEU A 18 6.09 -3.54 -11.17
C LEU A 18 6.61 -2.41 -10.27
N PHE A 19 7.71 -1.76 -10.65
CA PHE A 19 8.23 -0.60 -9.93
C PHE A 19 7.26 0.58 -10.01
N PHE A 20 6.77 0.90 -11.21
CA PHE A 20 5.78 1.96 -11.40
C PHE A 20 4.46 1.65 -10.67
N ALA A 21 3.98 0.41 -10.75
CA ALA A 21 2.84 -0.08 -10.00
C ALA A 21 3.02 0.12 -8.49
N SER A 22 4.20 -0.19 -7.95
CA SER A 22 4.53 0.01 -6.54
C SER A 22 4.53 1.49 -6.16
N LEU A 23 5.09 2.38 -7.00
CA LEU A 23 5.03 3.83 -6.78
C LEU A 23 3.59 4.35 -6.71
N VAL A 24 2.74 3.93 -7.65
CA VAL A 24 1.33 4.35 -7.67
C VAL A 24 0.58 3.80 -6.46
N ALA A 25 0.82 2.55 -6.07
CA ALA A 25 0.22 1.97 -4.86
C ALA A 25 0.61 2.78 -3.62
N SER A 26 1.89 3.12 -3.48
CA SER A 26 2.37 3.94 -2.37
C SER A 26 1.76 5.34 -2.35
N ALA A 27 1.62 5.99 -3.52
CA ALA A 27 0.96 7.29 -3.62
C ALA A 27 -0.51 7.22 -3.16
N LEU A 28 -1.24 6.18 -3.56
CA LEU A 28 -2.63 5.95 -3.12
C LEU A 28 -2.72 5.76 -1.61
N VAL A 29 -1.85 4.94 -1.03
CA VAL A 29 -1.80 4.71 0.43
C VAL A 29 -1.48 6.01 1.16
N TYR A 30 -0.52 6.79 0.66
CA TYR A 30 -0.14 8.06 1.28
C TYR A 30 -1.31 9.06 1.29
N VAL A 31 -1.99 9.24 0.16
CA VAL A 31 -3.15 10.15 0.06
C VAL A 31 -4.29 9.66 0.96
N ALA A 32 -4.62 8.37 0.91
CA ALA A 32 -5.68 7.81 1.74
C ALA A 32 -5.36 7.91 3.24
N GLY A 33 -4.12 7.60 3.62
CA GLY A 33 -3.63 7.70 4.99
C GLY A 33 -3.69 9.15 5.51
N ALA A 34 -3.23 10.11 4.72
CA ALA A 34 -3.32 11.53 5.07
C ALA A 34 -4.76 11.99 5.31
N LEU A 35 -5.71 11.55 4.49
CA LEU A 35 -7.14 11.85 4.66
C LEU A 35 -7.73 11.19 5.91
N VAL A 36 -7.40 9.93 6.18
CA VAL A 36 -7.88 9.21 7.37
C VAL A 36 -7.34 9.87 8.64
N PHE A 37 -6.03 10.12 8.72
CA PHE A 37 -5.42 10.79 9.87
C PHE A 37 -6.01 12.19 10.08
N SER A 38 -6.18 12.96 9.00
CA SER A 38 -6.82 14.27 9.06
C SER A 38 -8.26 14.19 9.60
N GLY A 39 -9.05 13.20 9.18
CA GLY A 39 -10.41 12.99 9.69
C GLY A 39 -10.44 12.60 11.17
N ILE A 40 -9.52 11.74 11.61
CA ILE A 40 -9.38 11.37 13.02
C ILE A 40 -9.01 12.60 13.86
N SER A 41 -8.06 13.42 13.40
CA SER A 41 -7.68 14.67 14.07
C SER A 41 -8.82 15.68 14.15
N PHE A 42 -9.67 15.75 13.12
CA PHE A 42 -10.87 16.59 13.12
C PHE A 42 -11.87 16.16 14.20
N LEU A 43 -12.14 14.86 14.31
CA LEU A 43 -13.10 14.31 15.27
C LEU A 43 -12.59 14.34 16.72
N GLY A 44 -11.27 14.28 16.92
CA GLY A 44 -10.65 14.28 18.25
C GLY A 44 -10.46 15.65 18.90
N THR A 45 -10.54 16.76 18.15
CA THR A 45 -10.25 18.10 18.67
C THR A 45 -11.53 18.82 19.16
N ARG A 46 -11.62 19.08 20.47
CA ARG A 46 -12.76 19.83 21.08
C ARG A 46 -12.76 21.34 20.79
N THR A 47 -11.72 21.88 20.17
CA THR A 47 -11.55 23.32 19.93
C THR A 47 -11.07 23.58 18.50
N GLY A 48 -11.86 24.28 17.70
CA GLY A 48 -11.42 24.89 16.42
C GLY A 48 -11.01 23.92 15.29
N GLY A 49 -11.69 22.78 15.16
CA GLY A 49 -11.27 21.60 14.37
C GLY A 49 -10.83 21.81 12.92
N PHE A 50 -11.25 22.88 12.22
CA PHE A 50 -10.84 23.11 10.83
C PHE A 50 -9.39 23.61 10.68
N PHE A 51 -8.92 24.47 11.59
CA PHE A 51 -7.55 25.00 11.52
C PHE A 51 -6.51 23.94 11.89
N ALA A 52 -6.84 23.06 12.85
CA ALA A 52 -6.01 21.90 13.21
C ALA A 52 -5.88 20.90 12.05
N VAL A 53 -6.95 20.69 11.28
CA VAL A 53 -6.94 19.89 10.04
C VAL A 53 -6.06 20.51 8.97
N LEU A 54 -6.18 21.82 8.74
CA LEU A 54 -5.33 22.54 7.79
C LEU A 54 -3.85 22.46 8.17
N GLN A 55 -3.54 22.60 9.46
CA GLN A 55 -2.17 22.52 9.97
C GLN A 55 -1.59 21.10 9.86
N SER A 56 -2.38 20.06 10.16
CA SER A 56 -1.93 18.67 10.01
C SER A 56 -1.73 18.31 8.53
N LEU A 57 -2.65 18.71 7.65
CA LEU A 57 -2.50 18.54 6.20
C LEU A 57 -1.27 19.28 5.65
N ALA A 58 -1.01 20.51 6.13
CA ALA A 58 0.16 21.29 5.72
C ALA A 58 1.49 20.64 6.17
N MET A 59 1.54 20.05 7.37
CA MET A 59 2.70 19.28 7.82
C MET A 59 2.92 18.01 6.99
N PHE A 60 1.83 17.29 6.68
CA PHE A 60 1.90 16.14 5.78
C PHE A 60 2.41 16.57 4.40
N ALA A 61 1.84 17.62 3.81
CA ALA A 61 2.19 18.09 2.47
C ALA A 61 3.63 18.61 2.33
N SER A 62 4.26 19.09 3.41
CA SER A 62 5.61 19.64 3.39
C SER A 62 6.65 18.60 3.80
N VAL A 63 6.80 18.38 5.10
CA VAL A 63 7.80 17.49 5.69
C VAL A 63 7.45 16.04 5.41
N GLY A 64 6.17 15.69 5.55
CA GLY A 64 5.68 14.34 5.31
C GLY A 64 5.87 13.89 3.86
N LEU A 65 5.68 14.78 2.89
CA LEU A 65 5.80 14.46 1.46
C LEU A 65 7.25 14.15 1.09
N ILE A 66 8.21 14.95 1.52
CA ILE A 66 9.63 14.74 1.21
C ILE A 66 10.12 13.41 1.80
N ALA A 67 9.82 13.19 3.09
CA ALA A 67 10.18 11.95 3.77
C ALA A 67 9.48 10.73 3.15
N ALA A 68 8.19 10.83 2.85
CA ALA A 68 7.44 9.77 2.19
C ALA A 68 7.99 9.47 0.79
N THR A 69 8.31 10.49 0.00
CA THR A 69 8.85 10.30 -1.35
C THR A 69 10.18 9.56 -1.31
N MET A 70 11.08 9.94 -0.39
CA MET A 70 12.37 9.26 -0.19
C MET A 70 12.16 7.80 0.25
N LEU A 71 11.32 7.57 1.26
CA LEU A 71 11.00 6.22 1.74
C LEU A 71 10.40 5.36 0.63
N VAL A 72 9.48 5.92 -0.14
CA VAL A 72 8.78 5.22 -1.22
C VAL A 72 9.75 4.82 -2.33
N PHE A 73 10.60 5.74 -2.78
CA PHE A 73 11.56 5.45 -3.84
C PHE A 73 12.68 4.51 -3.41
N LEU A 74 13.20 4.67 -2.18
CA LEU A 74 14.37 3.93 -1.71
C LEU A 74 14.04 2.56 -1.12
N VAL A 75 12.84 2.40 -0.56
CA VAL A 75 12.47 1.21 0.21
C VAL A 75 11.21 0.55 -0.33
N VAL A 76 10.09 1.28 -0.36
CA VAL A 76 8.77 0.67 -0.61
C VAL A 76 8.64 0.16 -2.03
N ALA A 77 9.00 0.96 -3.04
CA ALA A 77 8.90 0.58 -4.44
C ALA A 77 9.87 -0.55 -4.83
N PRO A 78 11.15 -0.53 -4.41
CA PRO A 78 12.04 -1.68 -4.59
C PRO A 78 11.52 -2.96 -3.92
N LEU A 79 11.00 -2.86 -2.70
CA LEU A 79 10.46 -4.00 -1.96
C LEU A 79 9.21 -4.58 -2.65
N GLY A 80 8.28 -3.71 -3.06
CA GLY A 80 7.08 -4.11 -3.81
C GLY A 80 7.42 -4.78 -5.14
N THR A 81 8.44 -4.27 -5.84
CA THR A 81 8.94 -4.87 -7.07
C THR A 81 9.54 -6.26 -6.82
N ALA A 82 10.38 -6.39 -5.79
CA ALA A 82 11.01 -7.67 -5.44
C ALA A 82 9.97 -8.73 -5.04
N LEU A 83 8.99 -8.36 -4.21
CA LEU A 83 7.90 -9.25 -3.81
C LEU A 83 7.00 -9.62 -4.99
N GLY A 84 6.67 -8.66 -5.87
CA GLY A 84 5.91 -8.92 -7.09
C GLY A 84 6.61 -9.91 -8.01
N LEU A 85 7.92 -9.74 -8.24
CA LEU A 85 8.73 -10.68 -9.02
C LEU A 85 8.80 -12.06 -8.37
N ALA A 86 8.96 -12.12 -7.04
CA ALA A 86 8.99 -13.38 -6.31
C ALA A 86 7.65 -14.13 -6.43
N MET A 87 6.53 -13.43 -6.30
CA MET A 87 5.19 -14.01 -6.44
C MET A 87 4.94 -14.55 -7.85
N LEU A 88 5.39 -13.84 -8.89
CA LEU A 88 5.30 -14.28 -10.29
C LEU A 88 6.16 -15.52 -10.59
N LYS A 89 7.28 -15.70 -9.88
CA LYS A 89 8.08 -16.93 -9.99
C LYS A 89 7.40 -18.14 -9.36
N ILE A 90 6.60 -17.92 -8.32
CA ILE A 90 5.94 -18.99 -7.55
C ILE A 90 4.59 -19.37 -8.18
N SER A 91 3.85 -18.39 -8.70
CA SER A 91 2.47 -18.60 -9.14
C SER A 91 2.08 -17.67 -10.30
N PRO A 92 1.19 -18.13 -11.19
CA PRO A 92 0.68 -17.29 -12.27
C PRO A 92 -0.10 -16.08 -11.71
N PRO A 93 -0.20 -14.97 -12.48
CA PRO A 93 -0.89 -13.76 -12.07
C PRO A 93 -2.31 -14.04 -11.55
N GLY A 94 -2.53 -13.82 -10.26
CA GLY A 94 -3.80 -14.11 -9.58
C GLY A 94 -4.41 -12.87 -8.94
N TRP A 95 -5.74 -12.78 -8.89
CA TRP A 95 -6.50 -11.64 -8.31
C TRP A 95 -6.11 -11.29 -6.86
N TRP A 96 -5.54 -12.26 -6.13
CA TRP A 96 -5.10 -12.13 -4.74
C TRP A 96 -3.68 -11.58 -4.57
N GLN A 97 -2.85 -11.58 -5.63
CA GLN A 97 -1.42 -11.26 -5.51
C GLN A 97 -1.16 -9.80 -5.15
N GLY A 98 -1.89 -8.86 -5.74
CA GLY A 98 -1.81 -7.43 -5.46
C GLY A 98 -2.16 -7.10 -4.01
N PRO A 99 -3.32 -7.55 -3.47
CA PRO A 99 -3.65 -7.41 -2.06
C PRO A 99 -2.56 -7.98 -1.13
N ILE A 100 -2.08 -9.20 -1.39
CA ILE A 100 -1.06 -9.84 -0.53
C ILE A 100 0.27 -9.08 -0.60
N THR A 101 0.69 -8.67 -1.79
CA THR A 101 1.93 -7.90 -1.96
C THR A 101 1.84 -6.57 -1.22
N GLY A 102 0.70 -5.87 -1.32
CA GLY A 102 0.44 -4.64 -0.56
C GLY A 102 0.51 -4.86 0.96
N ALA A 103 -0.15 -5.91 1.48
CA ALA A 103 -0.09 -6.25 2.89
C ALA A 103 1.34 -6.54 3.37
N LEU A 104 2.10 -7.34 2.62
CA LEU A 104 3.47 -7.70 2.98
C LEU A 104 4.39 -6.49 3.02
N VAL A 105 4.26 -5.58 2.05
CA VAL A 105 5.02 -4.32 2.04
C VAL A 105 4.69 -3.47 3.27
N ALA A 106 3.41 -3.30 3.59
CA ALA A 106 2.99 -2.54 4.76
C ALA A 106 3.50 -3.15 6.07
N LEU A 107 3.30 -4.46 6.27
CA LEU A 107 3.77 -5.17 7.46
C LEU A 107 5.29 -5.11 7.60
N SER A 108 6.04 -5.19 6.49
CA SER A 108 7.50 -5.08 6.53
C SER A 108 7.94 -3.68 6.97
N LEU A 109 7.25 -2.64 6.49
CA LEU A 109 7.51 -1.27 6.89
C LEU A 109 7.20 -1.06 8.37
N GLU A 110 6.03 -1.51 8.83
CA GLU A 110 5.62 -1.42 10.22
C GLU A 110 6.59 -2.14 11.14
N ALA A 111 6.98 -3.38 10.79
CA ALA A 111 7.98 -4.13 11.53
C ALA A 111 9.33 -3.40 11.60
N SER A 112 9.75 -2.76 10.50
CA SER A 112 11.00 -1.99 10.47
C SER A 112 10.93 -0.75 11.37
N VAL A 113 9.82 -0.01 11.33
CA VAL A 113 9.60 1.17 12.17
C VAL A 113 9.58 0.75 13.64
N LEU A 114 8.87 -0.32 13.98
CA LEU A 114 8.85 -0.84 15.34
C LEU A 114 10.24 -1.30 15.80
N ALA A 115 10.98 -2.02 14.96
CA ALA A 115 12.33 -2.46 15.30
C ALA A 115 13.32 -1.30 15.53
N LEU A 116 13.15 -0.18 14.82
CA LEU A 116 14.05 0.97 14.90
C LEU A 116 13.67 1.98 15.99
N PHE A 117 12.37 2.11 16.30
CA PHE A 117 11.86 3.20 17.12
C PHE A 117 11.05 2.76 18.35
N ALA A 118 10.67 1.48 18.48
CA ALA A 118 10.02 1.01 19.68
C ALA A 118 11.05 0.88 20.81
N SER A 119 11.07 1.87 21.71
CA SER A 119 11.85 1.81 22.95
C SER A 119 11.20 0.92 24.00
N GLU A 120 9.89 0.65 23.87
CA GLU A 120 9.12 -0.21 24.76
C GLU A 120 8.29 -1.22 23.94
N PRO A 121 8.09 -2.45 24.45
CA PRO A 121 7.23 -3.42 23.79
C PRO A 121 5.80 -2.89 23.72
N LEU A 122 5.23 -2.88 22.50
CA LEU A 122 3.83 -2.50 22.26
C LEU A 122 2.92 -3.35 23.15
N GLN A 123 2.26 -2.72 24.11
CA GLN A 123 1.19 -3.38 24.84
C GLN A 123 0.01 -3.61 23.87
N PRO A 124 -0.62 -4.80 23.90
CA PRO A 124 -1.73 -5.15 23.00
C PRO A 124 -3.00 -4.42 23.43
N GLU A 125 -3.03 -3.11 23.18
CA GLU A 125 -4.21 -2.28 23.32
C GLU A 125 -4.94 -2.19 21.98
N TRP A 126 -6.27 -2.09 22.02
CA TRP A 126 -7.11 -1.97 20.82
C TRP A 126 -6.71 -0.78 19.93
N GLY A 127 -6.19 0.31 20.52
CA GLY A 127 -5.67 1.45 19.78
C GLY A 127 -4.41 1.13 18.97
N ASN A 128 -3.50 0.33 19.51
CA ASN A 128 -2.28 -0.12 18.82
C ASN A 128 -2.61 -1.11 17.69
N ALA A 129 -3.57 -2.00 17.92
CA ALA A 129 -4.04 -2.90 16.88
C ALA A 129 -4.69 -2.15 15.70
N ALA A 130 -5.51 -1.13 15.98
CA ALA A 130 -6.16 -0.34 14.94
C ALA A 130 -5.16 0.49 14.12
N THR A 131 -4.16 1.07 14.77
CA THR A 131 -3.13 1.89 14.11
C THR A 131 -2.21 1.07 13.19
N LEU A 132 -2.00 -0.22 13.47
CA LEU A 132 -1.28 -1.14 12.59
C LEU A 132 -2.20 -1.79 11.53
N ALA A 133 -3.46 -2.05 11.84
CA ALA A 133 -4.37 -2.69 10.89
C ALA A 133 -4.79 -1.78 9.73
N ILE A 134 -4.95 -0.47 9.98
CA ILE A 134 -5.43 0.49 8.97
C ILE A 134 -4.45 0.63 7.79
N PRO A 135 -3.14 0.89 7.99
CA PRO A 135 -2.19 1.00 6.88
C PRO A 135 -2.09 -0.29 6.06
N VAL A 136 -2.11 -1.45 6.72
CA VAL A 136 -2.12 -2.76 6.05
C VAL A 136 -3.36 -2.92 5.16
N ALA A 137 -4.56 -2.60 5.69
CA ALA A 137 -5.79 -2.68 4.92
C ALA A 137 -5.78 -1.73 3.71
N LEU A 138 -5.30 -0.48 3.90
CA LEU A 138 -5.15 0.48 2.80
C LEU A 138 -4.17 -0.03 1.74
N ALA A 139 -3.06 -0.64 2.14
CA ALA A 139 -2.08 -1.20 1.22
C ALA A 139 -2.64 -2.39 0.43
N MET A 140 -3.46 -3.24 1.05
CA MET A 140 -4.18 -4.31 0.34
C MET A 140 -5.11 -3.75 -0.74
N VAL A 141 -5.89 -2.72 -0.41
CA VAL A 141 -6.82 -2.09 -1.36
C VAL A 141 -6.05 -1.40 -2.49
N ALA A 142 -4.98 -0.66 -2.18
CA ALA A 142 -4.13 -0.03 -3.18
C ALA A 142 -3.47 -1.06 -4.11
N GLY A 143 -2.96 -2.15 -3.54
CA GLY A 143 -2.41 -3.27 -4.30
C GLY A 143 -3.44 -3.92 -5.24
N ALA A 144 -4.68 -4.08 -4.78
CA ALA A 144 -5.79 -4.56 -5.61
C ALA A 144 -6.10 -3.61 -6.77
N ILE A 145 -6.20 -2.31 -6.50
CA ILE A 145 -6.50 -1.27 -7.51
C ILE A 145 -5.40 -1.24 -8.57
N VAL A 146 -4.13 -1.19 -8.14
CA VAL A 146 -2.98 -1.16 -9.04
C VAL A 146 -2.91 -2.42 -9.88
N GLN A 147 -3.16 -3.59 -9.28
CA GLN A 147 -3.22 -4.84 -10.01
C GLN A 147 -4.28 -4.80 -11.13
N GLN A 148 -5.48 -4.33 -10.82
CA GLN A 148 -6.59 -4.29 -11.79
C GLN A 148 -6.39 -3.22 -12.86
N ARG A 149 -5.90 -2.04 -12.48
CA ARG A 149 -5.86 -0.85 -13.35
C ARG A 149 -4.56 -0.71 -14.12
N LEU A 150 -3.42 -1.04 -13.51
CA LEU A 150 -2.11 -0.88 -14.12
C LEU A 150 -1.59 -2.20 -14.69
N LEU A 151 -1.60 -3.28 -13.89
CA LEU A 151 -1.04 -4.56 -14.30
C LEU A 151 -2.01 -5.41 -15.14
N ARG A 152 -3.29 -5.03 -15.19
CA ARG A 152 -4.37 -5.71 -15.94
C ARG A 152 -4.44 -7.22 -15.68
N TRP A 153 -4.04 -7.63 -14.48
CA TRP A 153 -4.09 -9.04 -14.08
C TRP A 153 -5.55 -9.49 -13.93
N PRO A 154 -5.81 -10.82 -13.98
CA PRO A 154 -7.16 -11.35 -13.86
C PRO A 154 -7.81 -10.82 -12.59
N ALA A 155 -8.91 -10.06 -12.74
CA ALA A 155 -9.67 -9.49 -11.63
C ALA A 155 -10.70 -10.48 -11.05
N GLY A 156 -10.92 -11.62 -11.71
CA GLY A 156 -11.93 -12.60 -11.33
C GLY A 156 -11.38 -13.72 -10.45
N ARG A 157 -12.15 -14.10 -9.42
CA ARG A 157 -12.04 -15.47 -8.87
C ARG A 157 -12.23 -16.48 -10.01
N PRO A 158 -11.56 -17.65 -9.99
CA PRO A 158 -12.01 -18.76 -10.80
C PRO A 158 -13.49 -18.98 -10.47
N ARG A 159 -14.34 -18.90 -11.50
CA ARG A 159 -15.75 -19.27 -11.39
C ARG A 159 -15.76 -20.76 -11.07
N GLY A 160 -15.86 -21.09 -9.79
CA GLY A 160 -16.28 -22.41 -9.31
C GLY A 160 -17.79 -22.53 -9.39
#